data_AF-A0A9W4KF75-F1
#
_entry.id   AF-A0A9W4KF75-F1
#
_cell.length_a   1.000
_cell.length_b   1.000
_cell.length_c   1.000
_cell.angle_alpha   90.00
_cell.angle_beta   90.00
_cell.angle_gamma   90.00
#
_symmetry.space_group_name_H-M   'P 1'
#
loop_
_entity.id
_entity.type
_entity.pdbx_description
1 polymer ?
#
loop_
_entity_poly.entity_id
_entity_poly.type
_entity_poly.pdbx_seq_one_letter_code
_entity_poly.pdbx_strand_id
1 'polypeptide(L)'
;MTTFMGHKVQELTKQKKFKAEVRDAISEHLFSNAHGTFLWVALVCEELAKAARWNGNVRSLLTAFPPGLEFLYARMIERIHDHHSADAELCKRILGVVLLVYRPITLDELPTLVDMPVDITTDQQSSTEIVEACGSFLTIREDGIFFVHQSAKDFLLQSASKEIFSRGIAAEHYTIFFPLCNRSGHFDVIYMA
;
A
#
# COMPACT_ATOMS: atom_id res chain seq x y z
N MET A 1 22.40 -3.78 8.40
CA MET A 1 21.09 -4.46 8.54
C MET A 1 20.67 -4.63 9.99
N THR A 2 21.49 -5.29 10.81
CA THR A 2 21.20 -5.56 12.24
C THR A 2 20.91 -4.29 13.05
N THR A 3 21.70 -3.24 12.88
CA THR A 3 21.48 -1.94 13.55
C THR A 3 20.14 -1.30 13.17
N PHE A 4 19.79 -1.31 11.87
CA PHE A 4 18.51 -0.76 11.39
C PHE A 4 17.32 -1.55 11.93
N MET A 5 17.39 -2.88 11.90
CA MET A 5 16.35 -3.75 12.43
C MET A 5 16.18 -3.54 13.94
N GLY A 6 17.28 -3.47 14.69
CA GLY A 6 17.26 -3.18 16.12
C GLY A 6 16.59 -1.84 16.43
N HIS A 7 16.89 -0.80 15.64
CA HIS A 7 16.23 0.50 15.75
C HIS A 7 14.72 0.40 15.50
N LYS A 8 14.30 -0.22 14.39
CA LYS A 8 12.88 -0.39 14.02
C LYS A 8 12.09 -1.18 15.07
N VAL A 9 12.66 -2.27 15.58
CA VAL A 9 12.03 -3.05 16.66
C VAL A 9 11.89 -2.23 17.93
N GLN A 10 12.91 -1.43 18.26
CA GLN A 10 12.87 -0.58 19.44
C GLN A 10 11.79 0.51 19.32
N GLU A 11 11.68 1.15 18.16
CA GLU A 11 10.62 2.12 17.87
C GLU A 11 9.23 1.49 18.02
N LEU A 12 9.00 0.35 17.37
CA LEU A 12 7.74 -0.39 17.44
C LEU A 12 7.39 -0.80 18.88
N THR A 13 8.37 -1.31 19.61
CA THR A 13 8.22 -1.74 21.02
C THR A 13 7.83 -0.58 21.92
N LYS A 14 8.45 0.59 21.73
CA LYS A 14 8.12 1.81 22.49
C LYS A 14 6.71 2.29 22.16
N GLN A 15 6.35 2.34 20.89
CA GLN A 15 5.04 2.81 20.42
C GLN A 15 3.90 1.94 20.97
N LYS A 16 4.07 0.62 20.95
CA LYS A 16 3.04 -0.34 21.38
C LYS A 16 3.17 -0.82 22.82
N LYS A 17 4.22 -0.39 23.55
CA LYS A 17 4.55 -0.81 24.92
C LYS A 17 4.65 -2.33 25.07
N PHE A 18 5.31 -2.99 24.12
CA PHE A 18 5.48 -4.44 24.12
C PHE A 18 6.44 -4.91 25.23
N LYS A 19 6.18 -6.10 25.77
CA LYS A 19 7.08 -6.77 26.72
C LYS A 19 8.32 -7.32 26.02
N ALA A 20 9.37 -7.62 26.77
CA ALA A 20 10.65 -8.10 26.24
C ALA A 20 10.49 -9.38 25.40
N GLU A 21 9.63 -10.30 25.83
CA GLU A 21 9.38 -11.56 25.12
C GLU A 21 8.79 -11.34 23.72
N VAL A 22 7.91 -10.33 23.59
CA VAL A 22 7.30 -9.94 22.32
C VAL A 22 8.32 -9.27 21.41
N ARG A 23 9.14 -8.38 21.96
CA ARG A 23 10.25 -7.73 21.25
C ARG A 23 11.23 -8.77 20.69
N ASP A 24 11.58 -9.78 21.47
CA ASP A 24 12.55 -10.81 21.08
C ASP A 24 11.98 -11.71 19.98
N ALA A 25 10.69 -12.09 20.09
CA ALA A 25 9.99 -12.83 19.04
C ALA A 25 9.91 -12.03 17.72
N ILE A 26 9.61 -10.72 17.78
CA ILE A 26 9.62 -9.85 16.60
C ILE A 26 11.04 -9.80 16.00
N SER A 27 12.06 -9.61 16.83
CA SER A 27 13.46 -9.53 16.37
C SER A 27 13.91 -10.82 15.67
N GLU A 28 13.62 -11.97 16.27
CA GLU A 28 13.92 -13.29 15.71
C GLU A 28 13.24 -13.50 14.36
N HIS A 29 11.95 -13.17 14.26
CA HIS A 29 11.20 -13.30 13.02
C HIS A 29 11.74 -12.38 11.93
N LEU A 30 11.99 -11.12 12.24
CA LEU A 30 12.51 -10.17 11.26
C LEU A 30 13.89 -10.59 10.75
N PHE A 31 14.77 -11.08 11.64
CA PHE A 31 16.10 -11.53 11.26
C PHE A 31 16.06 -12.73 10.30
N SER A 32 15.14 -13.65 10.55
CA SER A 32 15.03 -14.91 9.80
C SER A 32 14.36 -14.73 8.43
N ASN A 33 13.45 -13.75 8.30
CA ASN A 33 12.56 -13.63 7.14
C ASN A 33 12.87 -12.43 6.22
N ALA A 34 13.64 -11.44 6.68
CA ALA A 34 13.93 -10.24 5.89
C ALA A 34 14.81 -10.51 4.66
N HIS A 35 15.60 -11.59 4.66
CA HIS A 35 16.55 -11.93 3.59
C HIS A 35 17.42 -10.74 3.13
N GLY A 36 17.87 -9.91 4.07
CA GLY A 36 18.68 -8.72 3.75
C GLY A 36 17.90 -7.53 3.16
N THR A 37 16.56 -7.55 3.18
CA THR A 37 15.73 -6.49 2.58
C THR A 37 15.25 -5.48 3.62
N PHE A 38 15.78 -4.26 3.58
CA PHE A 38 15.39 -3.19 4.52
C PHE A 38 13.91 -2.81 4.39
N LEU A 39 13.40 -2.76 3.16
CA LEU A 39 12.00 -2.41 2.88
C LEU A 39 11.03 -3.42 3.50
N TRP A 40 11.34 -4.71 3.41
CA TRP A 40 10.55 -5.77 4.03
C TRP A 40 10.44 -5.54 5.55
N VAL A 41 11.56 -5.21 6.21
CA VAL A 41 11.57 -4.91 7.65
C VAL A 41 10.71 -3.69 7.96
N ALA A 42 10.84 -2.63 7.16
CA ALA A 42 10.06 -1.40 7.34
C ALA A 42 8.55 -1.66 7.22
N LEU A 43 8.12 -2.38 6.18
CA LEU A 43 6.72 -2.72 5.92
C LEU A 43 6.14 -3.61 7.03
N VAL A 44 6.86 -4.65 7.45
CA VAL A 44 6.40 -5.52 8.54
C VAL A 44 6.26 -4.73 9.85
N CYS A 45 7.22 -3.87 10.18
CA CYS A 45 7.14 -3.03 11.38
C CYS A 45 5.96 -2.03 11.30
N GLU A 46 5.69 -1.46 10.13
CA GLU A 46 4.54 -0.57 9.92
C GLU A 46 3.21 -1.31 10.09
N GLU A 47 3.06 -2.48 9.48
CA GLU A 47 1.86 -3.31 9.61
C GLU A 47 1.62 -3.76 11.06
N LEU A 48 2.69 -4.12 11.78
CA LEU A 48 2.62 -4.42 13.22
C LEU A 48 2.23 -3.18 14.04
N ALA A 49 2.64 -1.98 13.62
CA ALA A 49 2.22 -0.73 14.24
C ALA A 49 0.75 -0.38 13.96
N LYS A 50 0.19 -0.81 12.83
CA LYS A 50 -1.23 -0.60 12.49
C LYS A 50 -2.17 -1.61 13.15
N ALA A 51 -1.71 -2.82 13.44
CA ALA A 51 -2.53 -3.86 14.07
C ALA A 51 -3.18 -3.36 15.39
N ALA A 52 -4.51 -3.33 15.40
CA ALA A 52 -5.31 -2.95 16.57
C ALA A 52 -5.14 -4.02 17.66
N ARG A 53 -4.66 -3.58 18.84
CA ARG A 53 -4.46 -4.32 20.09
C ARG A 53 -4.40 -5.84 19.94
N TRP A 54 -3.17 -6.32 19.87
CA TRP A 54 -2.84 -7.72 20.06
C TRP A 54 -3.59 -8.38 21.21
N ASN A 55 -4.25 -9.49 20.89
CA ASN A 55 -5.14 -10.25 21.76
C ASN A 55 -4.50 -11.52 22.34
N GLY A 56 -3.18 -11.70 22.24
CA GLY A 56 -2.44 -12.65 23.08
C GLY A 56 -1.41 -13.53 22.38
N ASN A 57 -1.38 -13.62 21.05
CA ASN A 57 -0.44 -14.50 20.35
C ASN A 57 0.43 -13.75 19.32
N VAL A 58 1.66 -13.44 19.71
CA VAL A 58 2.68 -12.85 18.82
C VAL A 58 2.96 -13.70 17.62
N ARG A 59 3.07 -14.99 17.86
CA ARG A 59 3.60 -15.92 16.89
C ARG A 59 2.62 -16.06 15.74
N SER A 60 1.31 -16.11 16.02
CA SER A 60 0.29 -16.17 14.97
C SER A 60 0.24 -14.89 14.11
N LEU A 61 0.48 -13.72 14.72
CA LEU A 61 0.56 -12.48 13.93
C LEU A 61 1.85 -12.47 13.08
N LEU A 62 2.98 -12.89 13.65
CA LEU A 62 4.26 -12.94 12.95
C LEU A 62 4.26 -13.96 11.80
N THR A 63 3.64 -15.13 11.98
CA THR A 63 3.50 -16.14 10.90
C THR A 63 2.73 -15.63 9.71
N ALA A 64 1.91 -14.58 9.89
CA ALA A 64 1.26 -13.93 8.77
C ALA A 64 2.25 -13.17 7.89
N PHE A 65 3.46 -12.81 8.33
CA PHE A 65 4.42 -12.07 7.50
C PHE A 65 5.44 -13.03 6.86
N PRO A 66 5.28 -13.38 5.57
CA PRO A 66 6.10 -14.40 4.93
C PRO A 66 7.54 -13.89 4.66
N PRO A 67 8.50 -14.80 4.48
CA PRO A 67 9.87 -14.45 4.15
C PRO A 67 9.99 -13.79 2.77
N GLY A 68 10.77 -12.70 2.69
CA GLY A 68 11.05 -12.01 1.44
C GLY A 68 9.94 -11.07 0.95
N LEU A 69 10.35 -10.10 0.13
CA LEU A 69 9.52 -8.97 -0.28
C LEU A 69 8.39 -9.36 -1.24
N GLU A 70 8.64 -10.29 -2.16
CA GLU A 70 7.65 -10.75 -3.14
C GLU A 70 6.44 -11.41 -2.45
N PHE A 71 6.68 -12.35 -1.55
CA PHE A 71 5.60 -13.00 -0.80
C PHE A 71 4.89 -12.02 0.15
N LEU A 72 5.61 -11.02 0.68
CA LEU A 72 5.00 -9.98 1.49
C LEU A 72 4.02 -9.14 0.65
N TYR A 73 4.40 -8.78 -0.58
CA TYR A 73 3.50 -8.09 -1.51
C TYR A 73 2.31 -8.95 -1.92
N ALA A 74 2.52 -10.24 -2.22
CA ALA A 74 1.44 -11.18 -2.55
C ALA A 74 0.38 -11.21 -1.43
N ARG A 75 0.82 -11.27 -0.18
CA ARG A 75 -0.11 -11.17 0.96
C ARG A 75 -0.80 -9.81 1.06
N MET A 76 -0.08 -8.71 0.83
CA MET A 76 -0.67 -7.37 0.90
C MET A 76 -1.80 -7.22 -0.13
N ILE A 77 -1.62 -7.77 -1.33
CA ILE A 77 -2.67 -7.76 -2.36
C ILE A 77 -3.82 -8.71 -2.01
N GLU A 78 -3.55 -9.91 -1.48
CA GLU A 78 -4.60 -10.83 -1.00
C GLU A 78 -5.49 -10.18 0.05
N ARG A 79 -4.91 -9.44 1.00
CA ARG A 79 -5.69 -8.67 1.99
C ARG A 79 -6.58 -7.61 1.36
N ILE A 80 -6.16 -6.97 0.28
CA ILE A 80 -7.06 -6.06 -0.44
C ILE A 80 -8.21 -6.84 -1.10
N HIS A 81 -8.01 -8.10 -1.48
CA HIS A 81 -9.04 -8.93 -2.12
C HIS A 81 -10.05 -9.54 -1.14
N ASP A 82 -9.56 -10.12 -0.04
CA ASP A 82 -10.35 -10.93 0.89
C ASP A 82 -11.47 -10.15 1.58
N HIS A 83 -11.37 -8.83 1.62
CA HIS A 83 -12.32 -8.00 2.36
C HIS A 83 -13.65 -7.78 1.63
N HIS A 84 -13.76 -8.08 0.32
CA HIS A 84 -14.98 -7.90 -0.52
C HIS A 84 -15.80 -6.64 -0.21
N SER A 85 -15.15 -5.59 0.29
CA SER A 85 -15.77 -4.37 0.79
C SER A 85 -15.75 -3.31 -0.30
N ALA A 86 -16.58 -2.27 -0.14
CA ALA A 86 -16.51 -1.09 -0.99
C ALA A 86 -15.09 -0.49 -0.98
N ASP A 87 -14.45 -0.45 0.20
CA ASP A 87 -13.08 0.06 0.36
C ASP A 87 -12.04 -0.79 -0.38
N ALA A 88 -12.20 -2.12 -0.41
CA ALA A 88 -11.32 -3.02 -1.14
C ALA A 88 -11.36 -2.74 -2.66
N GLU A 89 -12.55 -2.62 -3.23
CA GLU A 89 -12.71 -2.27 -4.65
C GLU A 89 -12.20 -0.85 -4.93
N LEU A 90 -12.40 0.09 -4.01
CA LEU A 90 -11.87 1.44 -4.12
C LEU A 90 -10.33 1.45 -4.10
N CYS A 91 -9.71 0.67 -3.21
CA CYS A 91 -8.26 0.50 -3.15
C CYS A 91 -7.69 -0.05 -4.46
N LYS A 92 -8.33 -1.06 -5.06
CA LYS A 92 -7.90 -1.61 -6.36
C LYS A 92 -7.93 -0.54 -7.45
N ARG A 93 -8.98 0.29 -7.49
CA ARG A 93 -9.10 1.37 -8.46
C ARG A 93 -8.04 2.45 -8.25
N ILE A 94 -7.78 2.84 -7.00
CA ILE A 94 -6.72 3.78 -6.65
C ILE A 94 -5.36 3.24 -7.09
N LEU A 95 -5.03 1.99 -6.74
CA LEU A 95 -3.79 1.33 -7.17
C LEU A 95 -3.69 1.28 -8.71
N GLY A 96 -4.78 0.95 -9.39
CA GLY A 96 -4.86 0.94 -10.84
C GLY A 96 -4.55 2.30 -11.45
N VAL A 97 -5.17 3.37 -10.97
CA VAL A 97 -4.88 4.74 -11.43
C VAL A 97 -3.42 5.09 -11.18
N VAL A 98 -2.92 4.91 -9.95
CA VAL A 98 -1.55 5.30 -9.58
C VAL A 98 -0.48 4.50 -10.35
N LEU A 99 -0.79 3.26 -10.78
CA LEU A 99 0.09 2.47 -11.66
C LEU A 99 0.25 3.09 -13.06
N LEU A 100 -0.86 3.62 -13.62
CA LEU A 100 -0.94 4.02 -15.02
C LEU A 100 -0.61 5.50 -15.25
N VAL A 101 -0.67 6.33 -14.21
CA VAL A 101 -0.30 7.74 -14.30
C VAL A 101 1.23 7.91 -14.42
N TYR A 102 1.64 8.85 -15.28
CA TYR A 102 3.04 9.19 -15.50
C TYR A 102 3.71 9.86 -14.31
N ARG A 103 2.96 10.74 -13.63
CA ARG A 103 3.42 11.48 -12.45
C ARG A 103 2.58 11.12 -11.23
N PRO A 104 3.12 11.36 -10.02
CA PRO A 104 2.32 11.33 -8.81
C PRO A 104 1.10 12.25 -8.96
N ILE A 105 -0.06 11.72 -8.63
CA ILE A 105 -1.32 12.48 -8.54
C ILE A 105 -1.49 12.98 -7.11
N THR A 106 -2.15 14.11 -6.94
CA THR A 106 -2.45 14.65 -5.60
C THR A 106 -3.74 14.06 -5.04
N LEU A 107 -3.95 14.21 -3.72
CA LEU A 107 -5.23 13.86 -3.09
C LEU A 107 -6.41 14.60 -3.73
N ASP A 108 -6.23 15.86 -4.12
CA ASP A 108 -7.27 16.68 -4.76
C ASP A 108 -7.59 16.23 -6.19
N GLU A 109 -6.60 15.64 -6.89
CA GLU A 109 -6.79 15.10 -8.24
C GLU A 109 -7.45 13.72 -8.22
N LEU A 110 -7.30 12.96 -7.13
CA LEU A 110 -7.77 11.58 -7.02
C LEU A 110 -9.29 11.42 -7.33
N PRO A 111 -10.21 12.28 -6.83
CA PRO A 111 -11.64 12.19 -7.15
C PRO A 111 -11.97 12.38 -8.63
N THR A 112 -11.08 13.01 -9.41
CA THR A 112 -11.29 13.20 -10.85
C THR A 112 -10.95 11.96 -11.66
N LEU A 113 -10.15 11.04 -11.09
CA LEU A 113 -9.63 9.84 -11.73
C LEU A 113 -10.31 8.57 -11.22
N VAL A 114 -10.75 8.60 -9.96
CA VAL A 114 -11.45 7.49 -9.30
C VAL A 114 -12.82 7.98 -8.88
N ASP A 115 -13.87 7.25 -9.26
CA ASP A 115 -15.23 7.51 -8.79
C ASP A 115 -15.32 7.10 -7.31
N MET A 116 -15.10 8.07 -6.42
CA MET A 116 -15.08 7.89 -4.97
C MET A 116 -16.41 8.36 -4.35
N PRO A 117 -16.88 7.70 -3.29
CA PRO A 117 -18.03 8.17 -2.50
C PRO A 117 -17.88 9.63 -2.04
N VAL A 118 -18.98 10.39 -2.07
CA VAL A 118 -18.96 11.84 -1.79
C VAL A 118 -18.39 12.15 -0.41
N ASP A 119 -18.75 11.35 0.59
CA ASP A 119 -18.25 11.44 1.97
C ASP A 119 -16.72 11.33 2.03
N ILE A 120 -16.10 10.48 1.22
CA ILE A 120 -14.64 10.35 1.12
C ILE A 120 -14.04 11.57 0.39
N THR A 121 -14.69 12.07 -0.66
CA THR A 121 -14.17 13.20 -1.45
C THR A 121 -14.21 14.54 -0.71
N THR A 122 -15.20 14.75 0.15
CA THR A 122 -15.40 16.03 0.85
C THR A 122 -14.57 16.17 2.12
N ASP A 123 -13.95 15.07 2.57
CA ASP A 123 -13.11 15.03 3.76
C ASP A 123 -11.70 14.53 3.40
N GLN A 124 -10.72 15.44 3.50
CA GLN A 124 -9.33 15.14 3.20
C GLN A 124 -8.76 14.04 4.11
N GLN A 125 -9.28 13.92 5.34
CA GLN A 125 -8.89 12.87 6.26
C GLN A 125 -9.35 11.50 5.76
N SER A 126 -10.62 11.36 5.35
CA SER A 126 -11.16 10.14 4.73
C SER A 126 -10.42 9.77 3.44
N SER A 127 -10.09 10.75 2.60
CA SER A 127 -9.27 10.54 1.39
C SER A 127 -7.85 10.03 1.71
N THR A 128 -7.26 10.52 2.80
CA THR A 128 -5.96 10.04 3.27
C THR A 128 -6.06 8.60 3.77
N GLU A 129 -7.08 8.31 4.58
CA GLU A 129 -7.31 6.99 5.17
C GLU A 129 -7.52 5.90 4.11
N ILE A 130 -8.26 6.19 3.02
CA ILE A 130 -8.44 5.21 1.95
C ILE A 130 -7.15 4.94 1.16
N VAL A 131 -6.31 5.96 0.94
CA VAL A 131 -5.00 5.78 0.29
C VAL A 131 -4.07 4.96 1.19
N GLU A 132 -4.08 5.22 2.51
CA GLU A 132 -3.34 4.42 3.48
C GLU A 132 -3.87 2.97 3.59
N ALA A 133 -5.16 2.77 3.36
CA ALA A 133 -5.81 1.47 3.33
C ALA A 133 -5.47 0.63 2.08
N CYS A 134 -4.83 1.21 1.05
CA CYS A 134 -4.33 0.51 -0.14
C CYS A 134 -3.12 -0.41 0.16
N GLY A 135 -3.13 -1.09 1.31
CA GLY A 135 -2.26 -2.20 1.66
C GLY A 135 -0.80 -1.85 1.91
N SER A 136 -0.46 -0.64 2.34
CA SER A 136 0.93 -0.18 2.49
C SER A 136 1.73 -0.24 1.16
N PHE A 137 1.06 -0.25 0.01
CA PHE A 137 1.68 -0.05 -1.31
C PHE A 137 1.89 1.42 -1.64
N LEU A 138 1.04 2.30 -1.10
CA LEU A 138 1.04 3.73 -1.36
C LEU A 138 1.49 4.53 -0.13
N THR A 139 2.01 5.73 -0.39
CA THR A 139 2.40 6.71 0.61
C THR A 139 2.10 8.11 0.08
N ILE A 140 1.74 9.03 0.99
CA ILE A 140 1.48 10.43 0.65
C ILE A 140 2.70 11.26 1.08
N ARG A 141 3.21 12.10 0.17
CA ARG A 141 4.33 13.02 0.42
C ARG A 141 4.04 14.34 -0.26
N GLU A 142 4.07 15.45 0.50
CA GLU A 142 3.81 16.80 -0.05
C GLU A 142 2.53 16.80 -0.92
N ASP A 143 1.48 16.17 -0.41
CA ASP A 143 0.16 15.95 -1.03
C ASP A 143 0.12 15.05 -2.28
N GLY A 144 1.26 14.57 -2.78
CA GLY A 144 1.35 13.60 -3.86
C GLY A 144 1.25 12.14 -3.37
N ILE A 145 0.58 11.30 -4.14
CA ILE A 145 0.42 9.86 -3.91
C ILE A 145 1.50 9.10 -4.69
N PHE A 146 2.31 8.31 -3.98
CA PHE A 146 3.44 7.56 -4.52
C PHE A 146 3.37 6.09 -4.13
N PHE A 147 4.02 5.22 -4.90
CA PHE A 147 4.38 3.90 -4.38
C PHE A 147 5.41 4.03 -3.26
N VAL A 148 5.28 3.20 -2.23
CA VAL A 148 6.27 3.11 -1.14
C VAL A 148 7.68 2.82 -1.66
N HIS A 149 7.77 2.08 -2.77
CA HIS A 149 9.00 1.76 -3.46
C HIS A 149 8.75 1.29 -4.90
N GLN A 150 9.74 1.44 -5.80
CA GLN A 150 9.65 1.00 -7.19
C GLN A 150 9.33 -0.50 -7.32
N SER A 151 9.91 -1.35 -6.45
CA SER A 151 9.64 -2.79 -6.43
C SER A 151 8.17 -3.14 -6.18
N ALA A 152 7.41 -2.27 -5.48
CA ALA A 152 5.99 -2.46 -5.27
C ALA A 152 5.21 -2.21 -6.57
N LYS A 153 5.57 -1.15 -7.29
CA LYS A 153 5.03 -0.86 -8.64
C LYS A 153 5.34 -2.01 -9.59
N ASP A 154 6.58 -2.48 -9.62
CA ASP A 154 7.02 -3.56 -10.51
C ASP A 154 6.28 -4.86 -10.21
N PHE A 155 6.13 -5.22 -8.93
CA PHE A 155 5.35 -6.38 -8.50
C PHE A 155 3.89 -6.31 -8.98
N LEU A 156 3.24 -5.15 -8.81
CA LEU A 156 1.85 -4.98 -9.21
C LEU A 156 1.66 -5.08 -10.73
N LEU A 157 2.62 -4.58 -11.52
CA LEU A 157 2.58 -4.68 -12.98
C LEU A 157 2.88 -6.09 -13.50
N GLN A 158 3.81 -6.81 -12.87
CA GLN A 158 4.29 -8.09 -13.37
C GLN A 158 3.49 -9.28 -12.83
N SER A 159 3.18 -9.26 -11.54
CA SER A 159 2.63 -10.41 -10.82
C SER A 159 1.16 -10.25 -10.46
N ALA A 160 0.71 -9.04 -10.13
CA ALA A 160 -0.67 -8.76 -9.69
C ALA A 160 -1.52 -7.98 -10.71
N SER A 161 -1.09 -7.91 -11.98
CA SER A 161 -1.79 -7.06 -12.97
C SER A 161 -3.22 -7.50 -13.24
N LYS A 162 -3.50 -8.80 -13.20
CA LYS A 162 -4.86 -9.35 -13.39
C LYS A 162 -5.76 -9.10 -12.19
N GLU A 163 -5.17 -9.00 -11.01
CA GLU A 163 -5.86 -8.74 -9.74
C GLU A 163 -6.26 -7.27 -9.65
N ILE A 164 -5.39 -6.36 -10.10
CA ILE A 164 -5.66 -4.92 -10.14
C ILE A 164 -6.53 -4.54 -11.34
N PHE A 165 -6.19 -5.03 -12.54
CA PHE A 165 -6.86 -4.67 -13.78
C PHE A 165 -7.72 -5.84 -14.27
N SER A 166 -8.89 -6.01 -13.67
CA SER A 166 -9.83 -7.09 -14.01
C SER A 166 -10.21 -7.11 -15.51
N ARG A 167 -10.22 -5.94 -16.17
CA ARG A 167 -10.51 -5.76 -17.60
C ARG A 167 -9.25 -5.59 -18.47
N GLY A 168 -8.07 -5.68 -17.86
CA GLY A 168 -6.78 -5.44 -18.47
C GLY A 168 -6.40 -3.95 -18.56
N ILE A 169 -5.08 -3.71 -18.64
CA ILE A 169 -4.49 -2.37 -18.63
C ILE A 169 -5.10 -1.46 -19.70
N ALA A 170 -5.21 -1.92 -20.95
CA ALA A 170 -5.71 -1.09 -22.05
C ALA A 170 -7.16 -0.59 -21.85
N ALA A 171 -8.03 -1.39 -21.23
CA ALA A 171 -9.40 -0.99 -20.93
C ALA A 171 -9.46 0.05 -19.80
N GLU A 172 -8.58 -0.08 -18.81
CA GLU A 172 -8.47 0.86 -17.70
C GLU A 172 -7.88 2.19 -18.14
N HIS A 173 -6.88 2.15 -19.04
CA HIS A 173 -6.43 3.35 -19.74
C HIS A 173 -7.60 4.07 -20.43
N TYR A 174 -8.42 3.37 -21.22
CA TYR A 174 -9.56 4.02 -21.87
C TYR A 174 -10.51 4.67 -20.84
N THR A 175 -10.78 3.98 -19.74
CA THR A 175 -11.71 4.45 -18.70
C THR A 175 -11.21 5.70 -17.97
N ILE A 176 -9.91 5.77 -17.67
CA ILE A 176 -9.29 6.90 -16.98
C ILE A 176 -9.10 8.08 -17.95
N PHE A 177 -8.59 7.82 -19.15
CA PHE A 177 -8.10 8.87 -20.05
C PHE A 177 -9.19 9.45 -20.98
N PHE A 178 -10.17 8.64 -21.42
CA PHE A 178 -11.20 9.11 -22.34
C PHE A 178 -12.05 10.27 -21.78
N PRO A 179 -12.48 10.25 -20.50
CA PRO A 179 -13.23 11.37 -19.92
C PRO A 179 -12.40 12.64 -19.75
N LEU A 180 -11.09 12.52 -19.47
CA LEU A 180 -10.18 13.65 -19.26
C LEU A 180 -9.95 14.44 -20.56
N CYS A 181 -9.74 13.73 -21.67
CA CYS A 181 -9.60 14.34 -23.00
C CYS A 181 -10.82 15.17 -23.42
N ASN A 182 -12.02 14.86 -22.90
CA ASN A 182 -13.25 15.58 -23.22
C ASN A 182 -13.58 16.74 -22.26
N ARG A 183 -12.85 16.90 -21.15
CA ARG A 183 -13.20 17.85 -20.07
C ARG A 183 -12.28 19.07 -19.93
N SER A 184 -11.11 19.14 -20.56
CA SER A 184 -10.20 20.30 -20.35
C SER A 184 -9.26 20.58 -21.53
N GLY A 185 -9.20 21.84 -21.97
CA GLY A 185 -8.21 22.39 -22.91
C GLY A 185 -6.88 22.80 -22.26
N HIS A 186 -6.53 22.24 -21.10
CA HIS A 186 -5.20 22.34 -20.52
C HIS A 186 -4.51 20.99 -20.64
N PHE A 187 -3.93 20.78 -21.83
CA PHE A 187 -3.01 19.69 -22.11
C PHE A 187 -1.68 20.03 -21.47
N ASP A 188 -1.53 19.63 -20.22
CA ASP A 188 -0.28 19.10 -19.74
C ASP A 188 -0.64 17.97 -18.80
N VAL A 189 0.25 16.97 -18.73
CA VAL A 189 0.22 15.84 -17.79
C VAL A 189 -0.44 14.55 -18.30
N ILE A 190 0.33 13.47 -18.10
CA ILE A 190 -0.02 12.04 -18.10
C ILE A 190 0.14 11.30 -19.45
N TYR A 191 1.31 11.38 -20.08
CA TYR A 191 1.69 10.47 -21.18
C TYR A 191 2.47 9.25 -20.66
N MET A 192 2.08 8.06 -21.12
CA MET A 192 2.40 6.71 -20.61
C MET A 192 3.89 6.39 -20.32
N ALA A 193 4.08 5.41 -19.44
CA ALA A 193 5.25 4.53 -19.41
C ALA A 193 5.01 3.29 -20.29
#